data_AF-A0A0D4WT81-F1
#
_entry.id   AF-A0A0D4WT81-F1
#
_cell.length_a   1.000
_cell.length_b   1.000
_cell.length_c   1.000
_cell.angle_alpha   90.00
_cell.angle_beta   90.00
_cell.angle_gamma   90.00
#
_symmetry.space_group_name_H-M   'P 1'
#
loop_
_entity.id
_entity.type
_entity.pdbx_description
1 polymer ?
#
loop_
_entity_poly.entity_id
_entity_poly.type
_entity_poly.pdbx_seq_one_letter_code
_entity_poly.pdbx_strand_id
1 'polypeptide(L)' 'SIAPAIILVFIAMPSLRLLYLMDEVHNPALTLKAVGHQWYWSYEYSDFTKMEFDSYMTQEEQPNTS' A
#
# COMPACT_ATOMS: atom_id res chain seq x y z
N SER A 1 -19.73 25.90 23.69
CA SER A 1 -19.90 24.90 22.63
C SER A 1 -19.01 23.70 22.89
N ILE A 2 -19.51 22.67 23.59
CA ILE A 2 -18.76 21.47 23.98
C ILE A 2 -19.05 20.26 23.06
N ALA A 3 -20.20 20.26 22.39
CA ALA A 3 -20.61 19.21 21.46
C ALA A 3 -19.57 18.88 20.36
N PRO A 4 -18.88 19.85 19.72
CA PRO A 4 -17.89 19.53 18.68
C PRO A 4 -16.65 18.82 19.24
N ALA A 5 -16.21 19.20 20.43
CA ALA A 5 -15.03 18.62 21.07
C ALA A 5 -15.26 17.15 21.46
N ILE A 6 -16.48 16.81 21.90
CA ILE A 6 -16.85 15.44 22.24
C ILE A 6 -16.78 14.53 21.01
N ILE A 7 -17.29 14.99 19.87
CA ILE A 7 -17.26 14.24 18.61
C ILE A 7 -15.81 13.94 18.19
N LEU A 8 -14.90 14.90 18.34
CA LEU A 8 -13.49 14.71 18.02
C LEU A 8 -12.83 13.65 18.91
N VAL A 9 -13.11 13.63 20.22
CA VAL A 9 -12.57 12.61 21.13
C VAL A 9 -13.07 11.21 20.76
N PHE A 10 -14.35 11.08 20.38
CA PHE A 10 -14.91 9.81 19.93
C PHE A 10 -14.30 9.29 18.62
N ILE A 11 -13.80 10.17 17.74
CA ILE A 11 -13.09 9.78 16.51
C ILE A 11 -11.62 9.46 16.81
N ALA A 12 -10.98 10.24 17.69
CA ALA A 12 -9.57 10.08 18.03
C ALA A 12 -9.27 8.75 18.76
N MET A 13 -10.14 8.33 19.68
CA MET A 13 -9.98 7.07 20.44
C MET A 13 -9.83 5.82 19.54
N PRO A 14 -10.76 5.51 18.60
CA PRO A 14 -10.60 4.38 17.70
C PRO A 14 -9.46 4.57 16.70
N SER A 15 -9.19 5.81 16.25
CA SER A 15 -8.07 6.12 15.34
C SER A 15 -6.71 5.80 15.97
N LEU A 16 -6.50 6.20 17.23
CA LEU A 16 -5.25 5.95 17.94
C LEU A 16 -5.04 4.45 18.20
N ARG A 17 -6.09 3.73 18.58
CA ARG A 17 -6.03 2.26 18.73
C ARG A 17 -5.61 1.59 17.42
N LEU A 18 -6.19 2.00 16.29
CA LEU A 18 -5.83 1.45 14.99
C LEU A 18 -4.36 1.72 14.65
N LEU A 19 -3.88 2.94 14.90
CA LEU A 19 -2.48 3.29 14.69
C LEU A 19 -1.53 2.38 15.46
N TYR A 20 -1.79 2.15 16.75
CA TYR A 20 -0.98 1.23 17.57
C TYR A 20 -1.01 -0.21 17.04
N LEU A 21 -2.18 -0.69 16.60
CA LEU A 21 -2.28 -2.03 16.00
C LEU A 21 -1.50 -2.17 14.69
N MET A 22 -1.44 -1.11 13.88
CA MET A 22 -0.67 -1.12 12.64
C MET A 22 0.84 -1.06 12.89
N ASP A 23 1.27 -0.35 13.94
CA ASP A 23 2.68 -0.29 14.36
C ASP A 23 3.16 -1.66 14.88
N GLU A 24 2.29 -2.44 15.52
CA GLU A 24 2.62 -3.78 16.05
C GLU A 24 2.95 -4.85 14.98
N VAL A 25 2.72 -4.60 13.69
CA VAL A 25 3.02 -5.54 12.59
C VAL A 25 4.54 -5.61 12.33
N HIS A 26 5.27 -6.27 13.23
CA HIS A 26 6.75 -6.28 13.25
C HIS A 26 7.42 -7.39 12.45
N ASN A 27 6.70 -8.44 12.05
CA ASN A 27 7.29 -9.63 11.39
C ASN A 27 6.60 -9.94 10.06
N PRO A 28 6.96 -9.23 8.97
CA PRO A 28 6.49 -9.57 7.64
C PRO A 28 7.09 -10.94 7.23
N ALA A 29 6.25 -11.84 6.75
CA ALA A 29 6.71 -13.12 6.18
C ALA A 29 7.35 -12.95 4.79
N LEU A 30 7.13 -11.80 4.15
CA LEU A 30 7.62 -11.46 2.82
C LEU A 30 7.80 -9.95 2.70
N THR A 31 8.91 -9.53 2.10
CA THR A 31 9.22 -8.14 1.76
C THR A 31 9.17 -7.95 0.24
N LEU A 32 8.32 -7.03 -0.21
CA LEU A 32 8.22 -6.58 -1.60
C LEU A 32 8.58 -5.11 -1.65
N LYS A 33 9.51 -4.74 -2.52
CA LYS A 33 9.90 -3.35 -2.75
C LYS A 33 9.26 -2.85 -4.05
N ALA A 34 8.47 -1.78 -3.96
CA ALA A 34 7.89 -1.11 -5.12
C ALA A 34 8.65 0.21 -5.38
N VAL A 35 9.15 0.39 -6.59
CA VAL A 35 9.86 1.60 -7.06
C VAL A 35 8.99 2.32 -8.08
N GLY A 36 8.62 3.56 -7.78
CA GLY A 36 7.85 4.40 -8.70
C GLY A 36 8.76 5.13 -9.67
N HIS A 37 8.57 4.89 -10.97
CA HIS A 37 9.18 5.65 -12.04
C HIS A 37 8.14 6.55 -12.73
N GLN A 38 8.57 7.34 -13.71
CA GLN A 38 7.64 8.18 -14.46
C GLN A 38 6.69 7.28 -15.29
N TRP A 39 5.44 7.15 -14.81
CA TRP A 39 4.32 6.39 -15.40
C TRP A 39 4.38 4.86 -15.36
N TYR A 40 5.33 4.28 -14.62
CA TYR A 40 5.36 2.84 -14.37
C TYR A 40 5.89 2.53 -12.98
N TRP A 41 5.61 1.31 -12.52
CA TRP A 41 6.05 0.82 -11.22
C TRP A 41 6.89 -0.42 -11.41
N SER A 42 8.05 -0.49 -10.77
CA SER A 42 8.92 -1.67 -10.76
C SER A 42 8.79 -2.37 -9.41
N TYR A 43 8.68 -3.69 -9.40
CA TYR A 43 8.55 -4.49 -8.18
C TYR A 43 9.73 -5.45 -8.05
N GLU A 44 10.35 -5.47 -6.87
CA GLU A 44 11.52 -6.29 -6.53
C GLU A 44 11.17 -7.18 -5.32
N TYR A 45 11.36 -8.49 -5.49
CA TYR A 45 11.30 -9.47 -4.38
C TYR A 45 12.70 -9.63 -3.76
N SER A 46 12.87 -9.17 -2.52
CA SER A 46 14.19 -9.20 -1.85
C SER A 46 14.54 -10.55 -1.21
N ASP A 47 13.53 -11.38 -0.91
CA ASP A 47 13.70 -12.42 0.14
C ASP A 47 14.17 -13.80 -0.36
N PHE A 48 13.87 -14.19 -1.61
CA PHE A 48 14.16 -15.58 -2.07
C PHE A 48 14.70 -15.69 -3.49
N THR A 49 14.23 -14.85 -4.41
CA THR A 49 14.65 -14.85 -5.82
C THR A 49 14.68 -13.40 -6.25
N LYS A 50 15.83 -12.90 -6.71
CA LYS A 50 15.98 -11.56 -7.31
C LYS A 50 15.16 -11.47 -8.59
N MET A 51 13.85 -11.37 -8.43
CA MET A 51 12.89 -11.27 -9.50
C MET A 51 12.42 -9.82 -9.50
N GLU A 52 12.79 -9.12 -10.56
CA GLU A 52 12.44 -7.74 -10.83
C GLU A 52 11.52 -7.72 -12.05
N PHE A 53 10.40 -7.00 -11.96
CA PHE A 53 9.52 -6.79 -13.11
C PHE A 53 8.95 -5.38 -13.14
N ASP A 54 8.78 -4.85 -14.35
CA ASP A 54 8.19 -3.53 -14.61
C ASP A 54 6.71 -3.66 -14.98
N SER A 55 5.86 -2.93 -14.26
CA SER A 55 4.42 -2.85 -14.46
C SER A 55 4.06 -1.58 -15.21
N TYR A 56 3.75 -1.73 -16.49
CA TYR A 56 3.19 -0.69 -17.34
C TYR A 56 1.67 -0.80 -17.42
N MET A 57 1.01 0.34 -17.66
CA MET A 57 -0.41 0.33 -18.03
C MET A 57 -0.56 -0.32 -19.41
N THR A 58 -1.37 -1.37 -19.52
CA THR A 58 -1.73 -1.95 -20.81
C THR A 58 -2.52 -0.93 -21.63
N GLN A 59 -2.15 -0.73 -22.89
CA GLN A 59 -2.94 0.08 -23.81
C GLN A 59 -4.18 -0.71 -24.21
N GLU A 60 -5.38 -0.15 -24.00
CA GLU A 60 -6.64 -0.72 -24.51
C GLU A 60 -6.70 -0.59 -26.05
N GLU A 61 -5.90 -1.37 -26.78
CA GLU A 61 -6.11 -1.64 -28.20
C GLU A 61 -5.25 -2.81 -28.70
N GLN A 62 -5.67 -4.02 -28.34
CA GLN A 62 -5.46 -5.19 -29.20
C GLN A 62 -6.76 -5.97 -29.27
N PRO A 63 -7.61 -5.78 -30.29
CA PRO A 63 -8.53 -6.83 -30.68
C PRO A 63 -7.64 -8.01 -31.08
N ASN A 64 -7.73 -9.07 -30.31
CA ASN A 64 -7.14 -10.36 -30.54
C ASN A 64 -7.50 -10.85 -31.96
N THR A 65 -6.63 -10.57 -32.93
CA THR A 65 -6.60 -11.19 -34.25
C THR A 65 -5.24 -11.82 -34.49
N SER A 66 -5.15 -13.10 -34.14
CA SER A 66 -4.62 -14.18 -35.00
C SER A 66 -4.84 -15.52 -34.30
#